data_AF-A0AAV7IHI9-F1
#
_entry.id   AF-A0AAV7IHI9-F1
#
_cell.length_a   1.000
_cell.length_b   1.000
_cell.length_c   1.000
_cell.angle_alpha   90.00
_cell.angle_beta   90.00
_cell.angle_gamma   90.00
#
_symmetry.space_group_name_H-M   'P 1'
#
loop_
_entity.id
_entity.type
_entity.pdbx_description
1 polymer ?
#
loop_
_entity_poly.entity_id
_entity_poly.type
_entity_poly.pdbx_seq_one_letter_code
_entity_poly.pdbx_strand_id
1 'polypeptide(L)'
;MLLKNCCLCISLRVGVLAACVFSIVVSIVALLSAPITYGYDCQGVKHTDNYPTCEWADVKLGLTVVISIINMMIKALVICASQQNLHELLLKTIIIDIFLWGGCITYIVYSIAIILLTNLKHQLLCLAVVGPIMALCTYMWIIFFSRYQEIRKLQYGSKMKILET
;
A
#
# COMPACT_ATOMS: atom_id res chain seq x y z
N MET A 1 -24.91 15.86 -4.77
CA MET A 1 -24.65 17.02 -3.89
C MET A 1 -23.23 17.50 -4.14
N LEU A 2 -23.10 18.70 -4.70
CA LEU A 2 -21.83 19.40 -4.88
C LEU A 2 -21.47 20.11 -3.57
N LEU A 3 -20.43 19.66 -2.88
CA LEU A 3 -19.77 20.48 -1.87
C LEU A 3 -18.95 21.55 -2.63
N LYS A 4 -19.57 22.69 -2.94
CA LYS A 4 -18.89 23.90 -3.38
C LYS A 4 -18.26 24.56 -2.13
N ASN A 5 -16.98 24.86 -2.22
CA ASN A 5 -16.13 25.53 -1.22
C ASN A 5 -15.54 24.63 -0.12
N CYS A 6 -14.54 23.83 -0.49
CA CYS A 6 -13.47 23.50 0.44
C CYS A 6 -12.19 24.15 -0.05
N CYS A 7 -11.72 25.21 0.61
CA CYS A 7 -10.44 25.87 0.32
C CYS A 7 -9.22 24.95 0.54
N LEU A 8 -9.44 23.77 1.13
CA LEU A 8 -8.45 22.72 1.37
C LEU A 8 -8.80 21.42 0.62
N CYS A 9 -9.60 21.50 -0.45
CA CYS A 9 -9.68 20.41 -1.42
C CYS A 9 -8.34 20.31 -2.15
N ILE A 10 -7.37 19.62 -1.55
CA ILE A 10 -6.28 19.00 -2.29
C ILE A 10 -6.96 18.27 -3.45
N SER A 11 -6.68 18.70 -4.68
CA SER A 11 -7.21 18.04 -5.87
C SER A 11 -6.94 16.55 -5.71
N LEU A 12 -7.95 15.70 -5.89
CA LEU A 12 -7.82 14.26 -5.69
C LEU A 12 -6.65 13.67 -6.49
N ARG A 13 -6.31 14.31 -7.62
CA ARG A 13 -5.12 14.03 -8.43
C ARG A 13 -3.80 14.26 -7.68
N VAL A 14 -3.70 15.35 -6.93
CA VAL A 14 -2.54 15.67 -6.06
C VAL A 14 -2.48 14.71 -4.88
N GLY A 15 -3.63 14.34 -4.30
CA GLY A 15 -3.70 13.32 -3.25
C GLY A 15 -3.18 11.95 -3.71
N VAL A 16 -3.61 11.51 -4.90
CA VAL A 16 -3.13 10.26 -5.51
C VAL A 16 -1.63 10.33 -5.83
N LEU A 17 -1.16 11.45 -6.37
CA LEU A 17 0.27 11.63 -6.65
C LEU A 17 1.11 11.55 -5.37
N ALA A 18 0.71 12.25 -4.31
CA ALA A 18 1.38 12.22 -3.02
C ALA A 18 1.36 10.80 -2.40
N ALA A 19 0.23 10.10 -2.48
CA ALA A 19 0.10 8.71 -2.04
C ALA A 19 1.03 7.75 -2.81
N CYS A 20 1.12 7.91 -4.13
CA CYS A 20 2.02 7.11 -4.97
C CYS A 20 3.48 7.37 -4.65
N VAL A 21 3.89 8.64 -4.52
CA VAL A 21 5.27 9.02 -4.16
C VAL A 21 5.63 8.48 -2.78
N PHE A 22 4.76 8.66 -1.80
CA PHE A 22 4.97 8.11 -0.45
C PHE A 22 5.13 6.59 -0.48
N SER A 23 4.30 5.88 -1.23
CA SER A 23 4.39 4.42 -1.36
C SER A 23 5.71 3.96 -2.01
N ILE A 24 6.21 4.70 -3.01
CA ILE A 24 7.53 4.43 -3.61
C ILE A 24 8.64 4.61 -2.58
N VAL A 25 8.61 5.70 -1.80
CA VAL A 25 9.61 5.95 -0.74
C VAL A 25 9.60 4.82 0.29
N VAL A 26 8.41 4.37 0.72
CA VAL A 26 8.28 3.23 1.65
C VAL A 26 8.86 1.95 1.05
N SER A 27 8.63 1.67 -0.23
CA SER A 27 9.22 0.51 -0.91
C SER A 27 10.74 0.58 -1.03
N ILE A 28 11.33 1.77 -1.22
CA ILE A 28 12.79 1.96 -1.22
C ILE A 28 13.35 1.67 0.18
N VAL A 29 12.72 2.20 1.23
CA VAL A 29 13.13 1.92 2.62
C VAL A 29 13.02 0.43 2.93
N ALA A 30 11.95 -0.23 2.49
CA ALA A 30 11.77 -1.67 2.65
C ALA A 30 12.92 -2.46 1.97
N LEU A 31 13.28 -2.11 0.73
CA LEU A 31 14.40 -2.73 0.01
C LEU A 31 15.74 -2.56 0.71
N LEU A 32 16.01 -1.38 1.29
CA LEU A 32 17.24 -1.12 2.04
C LEU A 32 17.27 -1.89 3.36
N SER A 33 16.12 -2.03 4.03
CA SER A 33 16.00 -2.73 5.31
C SER A 33 16.03 -4.27 5.17
N ALA A 34 15.62 -4.81 4.03
CA ALA A 34 15.50 -6.24 3.80
C ALA A 34 16.84 -7.01 3.97
N PRO A 35 17.98 -6.60 3.36
CA PRO A 35 19.25 -7.28 3.56
C PRO A 35 19.82 -7.10 4.98
N ILE A 36 19.51 -5.98 5.64
CA ILE A 36 19.90 -5.75 7.04
C ILE A 36 19.19 -6.75 7.95
N THR A 37 17.88 -6.89 7.76
CA THR A 37 17.04 -7.82 8.53
C THR A 37 17.48 -9.27 8.28
N TYR A 38 17.76 -9.63 7.03
CA TYR A 38 18.35 -10.91 6.68
C TYR A 38 19.69 -11.16 7.39
N GLY A 39 20.56 -10.15 7.42
CA GLY A 39 21.83 -10.22 8.13
C GLY A 39 21.64 -10.48 9.63
N TYR A 40 20.66 -9.86 10.28
CA TYR A 40 20.34 -10.14 11.68
C TYR A 40 19.78 -11.55 11.90
N ASP A 41 18.86 -11.99 11.04
CA ASP A 41 18.21 -13.30 11.14
C ASP A 41 19.21 -14.46 10.88
N CYS A 42 20.23 -14.23 10.05
CA CYS A 42 21.26 -15.23 9.69
C CYS A 42 22.65 -15.00 10.33
N GLN A 43 22.84 -13.99 11.21
CA GLN A 43 24.15 -13.75 11.85
C GLN A 43 24.59 -14.86 12.84
N GLY A 44 23.72 -15.84 13.13
CA GLY A 44 24.00 -17.02 13.95
C GLY A 44 24.67 -18.21 13.23
N VAL A 45 25.15 -18.05 11.99
CA VAL A 45 25.65 -19.12 11.09
C VAL A 45 26.94 -19.83 11.55
N LYS A 46 27.39 -19.65 12.80
CA LYS A 46 28.36 -20.58 13.42
C LYS A 46 27.72 -21.88 13.94
N HIS A 47 26.40 -22.00 13.93
CA HIS A 47 25.70 -23.22 14.39
C HIS A 47 24.92 -23.89 13.26
N THR A 48 25.24 -25.16 13.01
CA THR A 48 24.63 -26.08 12.03
C THR A 48 23.12 -26.28 12.21
N ASP A 49 22.56 -25.83 13.33
CA ASP A 49 21.17 -26.06 13.72
C ASP A 49 20.21 -24.92 13.27
N ASN A 50 20.74 -23.82 12.73
CA ASN A 50 19.98 -22.63 12.27
C ASN A 50 19.59 -22.66 10.77
N TYR A 51 19.73 -23.81 10.10
CA TYR A 51 19.39 -23.95 8.68
C TYR A 51 17.92 -23.57 8.35
N PRO A 52 16.90 -23.99 9.12
CA PRO A 52 15.52 -23.65 8.77
C PRO A 52 15.22 -22.16 8.95
N THR A 53 15.78 -21.50 9.97
CA THR A 53 15.53 -20.07 10.21
C THR A 53 16.12 -19.18 9.11
N CYS A 54 17.27 -19.55 8.54
CA CYS A 54 17.87 -18.82 7.44
C CYS A 54 17.15 -19.08 6.09
N GLU A 55 16.62 -20.29 5.87
CA GLU A 55 15.77 -20.59 4.70
C GLU A 55 14.48 -19.75 4.68
N TRP A 56 13.82 -19.59 5.83
CA TRP A 56 12.66 -18.69 5.94
C TRP A 56 13.05 -17.21 5.74
N ALA A 57 14.25 -16.82 6.18
CA ALA A 57 14.78 -15.47 5.97
C ALA A 57 15.08 -15.20 4.49
N ASP A 58 15.61 -16.19 3.74
CA ASP A 58 15.84 -16.12 2.29
C ASP A 58 14.52 -15.90 1.54
N VAL A 59 13.49 -16.70 1.86
CA VAL A 59 12.17 -16.56 1.24
C VAL A 59 11.56 -15.19 1.56
N LYS A 60 11.66 -14.75 2.81
CA LYS A 60 11.16 -13.43 3.25
C LYS A 60 11.89 -12.29 2.55
N LEU A 61 13.21 -12.39 2.39
CA LEU A 61 14.03 -11.41 1.65
C LEU A 61 13.57 -11.33 0.19
N GLY A 62 13.54 -12.47 -0.50
CA GLY A 62 13.12 -12.55 -1.91
C GLY A 62 11.71 -12.01 -2.13
N LEU A 63 10.76 -12.41 -1.28
CA LEU A 63 9.38 -11.93 -1.34
C LEU A 63 9.28 -10.42 -1.10
N THR A 64 10.01 -9.90 -0.11
CA THR A 64 10.01 -8.45 0.20
C THR A 64 10.56 -7.63 -0.96
N VAL A 65 11.64 -8.11 -1.60
CA VAL A 65 12.25 -7.47 -2.76
C VAL A 65 11.27 -7.45 -3.94
N VAL A 66 10.71 -8.60 -4.28
CA VAL A 66 9.78 -8.74 -5.42
C VAL A 66 8.53 -7.88 -5.22
N ILE A 67 7.89 -7.94 -4.05
CA ILE A 67 6.69 -7.14 -3.74
C ILE A 67 7.01 -5.65 -3.81
N SER A 68 8.16 -5.21 -3.28
CA SER A 68 8.56 -3.80 -3.30
C SER A 68 8.77 -3.29 -4.73
N ILE A 69 9.41 -4.09 -5.59
CA ILE A 69 9.60 -3.74 -7.01
C ILE A 69 8.27 -3.68 -7.76
N ILE A 70 7.40 -4.68 -7.58
CA ILE A 70 6.07 -4.71 -8.19
C ILE A 70 5.24 -3.50 -7.74
N ASN A 71 5.24 -3.18 -6.44
CA ASN A 71 4.54 -2.02 -5.91
C ASN A 71 5.05 -0.73 -6.56
N MET A 72 6.37 -0.52 -6.64
CA MET A 72 6.93 0.66 -7.31
C MET A 72 6.52 0.76 -8.78
N MET A 73 6.52 -0.35 -9.53
CA MET A 73 6.05 -0.37 -10.91
C MET A 73 4.57 0.02 -11.03
N ILE A 74 3.71 -0.52 -10.17
CA ILE A 74 2.29 -0.16 -10.14
C ILE A 74 2.10 1.32 -9.85
N LYS A 75 2.82 1.89 -8.87
CA LYS A 75 2.71 3.32 -8.52
C LYS A 75 3.21 4.23 -9.65
N ALA A 76 4.30 3.86 -10.32
CA ALA A 76 4.77 4.57 -11.49
C ALA A 76 3.72 4.55 -12.61
N LEU A 77 3.08 3.40 -12.84
CA LEU A 77 2.01 3.25 -13.84
C LEU A 77 0.78 4.10 -13.50
N VAL A 78 0.38 4.17 -12.22
CA VAL A 78 -0.71 5.04 -11.74
C VAL A 78 -0.38 6.51 -11.95
N ILE A 79 0.87 6.94 -11.68
CA ILE A 79 1.32 8.32 -11.93
C ILE A 79 1.24 8.64 -13.43
N CYS A 80 1.80 7.78 -14.29
CA CYS A 80 1.78 7.97 -15.75
C CYS A 80 0.35 8.01 -16.30
N ALA A 81 -0.50 7.04 -15.92
CA ALA A 81 -1.90 6.99 -16.33
C ALA A 81 -2.70 8.21 -15.85
N SER A 82 -2.39 8.71 -14.65
CA SER A 82 -2.98 9.93 -14.10
C SER A 82 -2.53 11.18 -14.87
N GLN A 83 -1.27 11.26 -15.30
CA GLN A 83 -0.75 12.39 -16.09
C GLN A 83 -1.34 12.43 -17.50
N GLN A 84 -1.41 11.26 -18.15
CA GLN A 84 -1.91 11.11 -19.53
C GLN A 84 -3.44 11.01 -19.63
N ASN A 85 -4.18 11.12 -18.51
CA ASN A 85 -5.64 10.97 -18.45
C ASN A 85 -6.15 9.66 -19.06
N LEU A 86 -5.36 8.58 -18.99
CA LEU A 86 -5.75 7.25 -19.46
C LEU A 86 -6.67 6.56 -18.45
N HIS A 87 -7.94 6.99 -18.43
CA HIS A 87 -8.92 6.59 -17.43
C HIS A 87 -9.13 5.07 -17.32
N GLU A 88 -9.04 4.32 -18.43
CA GLU A 88 -9.19 2.87 -18.42
C GLU A 88 -8.00 2.15 -17.75
N LEU A 89 -6.77 2.59 -18.05
CA LEU A 89 -5.55 2.05 -17.45
C LEU A 89 -5.47 2.43 -15.96
N LEU A 90 -5.86 3.68 -15.64
CA LEU A 90 -5.91 4.18 -14.27
C LEU A 90 -6.92 3.40 -13.41
N LEU A 91 -8.06 3.00 -13.98
CA LEU A 91 -9.05 2.20 -13.27
C LEU A 91 -8.51 0.80 -12.94
N LYS A 92 -7.93 0.11 -13.93
CA LYS A 92 -7.37 -1.25 -13.75
C LYS A 92 -6.25 -1.27 -12.70
N THR A 93 -5.39 -0.26 -12.72
CA THR A 93 -4.28 -0.14 -11.77
C THR A 93 -4.73 0.21 -10.36
N ILE A 94 -5.71 1.11 -10.20
CA ILE A 94 -6.27 1.42 -8.88
C ILE A 94 -6.98 0.21 -8.26
N ILE A 95 -7.64 -0.63 -9.06
CA ILE A 95 -8.25 -1.88 -8.56
C ILE A 95 -7.18 -2.79 -7.95
N ILE A 96 -6.09 -3.05 -8.67
CA ILE A 96 -4.97 -3.86 -8.18
C ILE A 96 -4.41 -3.28 -6.87
N ASP A 97 -4.28 -1.96 -6.82
CA ASP A 97 -3.75 -1.25 -5.67
C ASP A 97 -4.66 -1.33 -4.43
N ILE A 98 -5.98 -1.25 -4.62
CA ILE A 98 -6.98 -1.45 -3.56
C ILE A 98 -6.86 -2.85 -2.93
N PHE A 99 -6.61 -3.88 -3.75
CA PHE A 99 -6.41 -5.24 -3.24
C PHE A 99 -5.09 -5.38 -2.47
N LEU A 100 -4.01 -4.77 -2.95
CA LEU A 100 -2.71 -4.74 -2.27
C LEU A 100 -2.82 -4.10 -0.88
N TRP A 101 -3.43 -2.91 -0.79
CA TRP A 101 -3.66 -2.25 0.49
C TRP A 101 -4.65 -2.99 1.38
N GLY A 102 -5.69 -3.60 0.80
CA GLY A 102 -6.63 -4.46 1.53
C GLY A 102 -5.93 -5.64 2.21
N GLY A 103 -5.00 -6.29 1.50
CA GLY A 103 -4.14 -7.35 2.05
C GLY A 103 -3.21 -6.87 3.17
N CYS A 104 -2.64 -5.67 3.05
CA CYS A 104 -1.85 -5.07 4.12
C CYS A 104 -2.70 -4.80 5.37
N ILE A 105 -3.93 -4.31 5.22
CA ILE A 105 -4.83 -4.04 6.36
C ILE A 105 -5.20 -5.34 7.06
N THR A 106 -5.58 -6.39 6.33
CA THR A 106 -5.91 -7.69 6.94
C THR A 106 -4.72 -8.32 7.67
N TYR A 107 -3.51 -8.21 7.11
CA TYR A 107 -2.28 -8.65 7.78
C TYR A 107 -2.00 -7.88 9.09
N ILE A 108 -2.19 -6.56 9.08
CA ILE A 108 -2.03 -5.72 10.27
C ILE A 108 -3.06 -6.10 11.34
N VAL A 109 -4.32 -6.29 10.96
CA VAL A 109 -5.39 -6.71 11.89
C VAL A 109 -5.08 -8.07 12.51
N TYR A 110 -4.60 -9.03 11.71
CA TYR A 110 -4.17 -10.34 12.19
C TYR A 110 -3.00 -10.21 13.20
N SER A 111 -2.03 -9.33 12.89
CA SER A 111 -0.89 -9.07 13.77
C SER A 111 -1.32 -8.45 15.11
N ILE A 112 -2.27 -7.51 15.09
CA ILE A 112 -2.86 -6.92 16.31
C ILE A 112 -3.55 -8.00 17.17
N ALA A 113 -4.29 -8.93 16.54
CA ALA A 113 -4.95 -10.02 17.24
C ALA A 113 -3.96 -10.94 17.98
N ILE A 114 -2.79 -11.21 17.38
CA ILE A 114 -1.71 -11.96 18.05
C ILE A 114 -1.08 -11.15 19.18
N ILE A 115 -0.82 -9.85 18.96
CA ILE A 115 -0.22 -8.97 19.96
C ILE A 115 -1.11 -8.85 21.21
N LEU A 116 -2.44 -8.85 21.05
CA LEU A 116 -3.41 -8.87 22.15
C LEU A 116 -3.27 -10.08 23.09
N LEU A 117 -2.57 -11.14 22.68
CA LEU A 117 -2.26 -12.31 23.51
C LEU A 117 -0.94 -12.18 24.29
N THR A 118 -0.19 -11.08 24.11
CA THR A 118 1.13 -10.84 24.74
C THR A 118 1.06 -9.92 25.96
N ASN A 119 2.19 -9.70 26.64
CA ASN A 119 2.27 -8.85 27.83
C ASN A 119 1.85 -7.37 27.59
N LEU A 120 1.21 -6.75 28.58
CA LEU A 120 0.65 -5.39 28.52
C LEU A 120 1.64 -4.30 28.06
N LYS A 121 2.91 -4.38 28.48
CA LYS A 121 3.97 -3.43 28.05
C LYS A 121 4.28 -3.55 26.55
N HIS A 122 4.27 -4.77 26.04
CA HIS A 122 4.54 -5.05 24.62
C HIS A 122 3.34 -4.62 23.76
N GLN A 123 2.12 -4.83 24.26
CA GLN A 123 0.89 -4.36 23.63
C GLN A 123 0.88 -2.84 23.43
N LEU A 124 1.19 -2.05 24.48
CA LEU A 124 1.20 -0.59 24.41
C LEU A 124 2.23 -0.05 23.41
N LEU A 125 3.44 -0.62 23.39
CA LEU A 125 4.50 -0.24 22.45
C LEU A 125 4.08 -0.57 21.00
N CYS A 126 3.57 -1.77 20.77
CA CYS A 126 3.10 -2.17 19.45
C CYS A 126 1.91 -1.34 18.98
N LEU A 127 0.94 -1.02 19.84
CA LEU A 127 -0.22 -0.22 19.48
C LEU A 127 0.18 1.21 19.07
N ALA A 128 1.16 1.79 19.78
CA ALA A 128 1.68 3.12 19.49
C ALA A 128 2.38 3.21 18.10
N VAL A 129 2.93 2.10 17.60
CA VAL A 129 3.59 2.05 16.29
C VAL A 129 2.63 1.58 15.19
N VAL A 130 1.86 0.53 15.45
CA VAL A 130 0.95 -0.10 14.46
C VAL A 130 -0.28 0.76 14.21
N GLY A 131 -0.80 1.47 15.21
CA GLY A 131 -1.98 2.34 15.08
C GLY A 131 -1.79 3.45 14.04
N PRO A 132 -0.73 4.27 14.12
CA PRO A 132 -0.43 5.29 13.11
C PRO A 132 -0.24 4.71 11.70
N ILE A 133 0.44 3.56 11.59
CA ILE A 133 0.63 2.86 10.30
C ILE A 133 -0.73 2.47 9.72
N MET A 134 -1.61 1.87 10.53
CA MET A 134 -2.95 1.47 10.11
C MET A 134 -3.78 2.67 9.65
N ALA A 135 -3.75 3.78 10.41
CA ALA A 135 -4.46 5.00 10.04
C ALA A 135 -3.97 5.57 8.70
N LEU A 136 -2.65 5.56 8.46
CA LEU A 136 -2.07 5.97 7.17
C LEU A 136 -2.49 5.03 6.03
N CYS A 137 -2.44 3.71 6.23
CA CYS A 137 -2.90 2.73 5.25
C CYS A 137 -4.38 2.95 4.88
N THR A 138 -5.25 3.14 5.88
CA THR A 138 -6.68 3.42 5.65
C THR A 138 -6.90 4.74 4.93
N TYR A 139 -6.15 5.79 5.29
CA TYR A 139 -6.25 7.09 4.61
C TYR A 139 -5.85 6.99 3.13
N MET A 140 -4.73 6.32 2.84
CA MET A 140 -4.30 6.07 1.46
C MET A 140 -5.35 5.26 0.69
N TRP A 141 -5.93 4.23 1.30
CA TRP A 141 -6.99 3.43 0.71
C TRP A 141 -8.23 4.26 0.36
N ILE A 142 -8.66 5.17 1.25
CA ILE A 142 -9.79 6.08 1.00
C ILE A 142 -9.52 7.00 -0.19
N ILE A 143 -8.29 7.51 -0.35
CA ILE A 143 -7.92 8.35 -1.50
C ILE A 143 -8.07 7.59 -2.81
N PHE A 144 -7.53 6.37 -2.89
CA PHE A 144 -7.63 5.52 -4.08
C PHE A 144 -9.07 5.11 -4.38
N PHE A 145 -9.84 4.73 -3.36
CA PHE A 145 -11.25 4.39 -3.49
C PHE A 145 -12.09 5.58 -3.97
N SER A 146 -11.83 6.79 -3.44
CA SER A 146 -12.50 8.00 -3.89
C SER A 146 -12.19 8.30 -5.36
N ARG A 147 -10.94 8.11 -5.78
CA ARG A 147 -10.55 8.33 -7.20
C ARG A 147 -11.18 7.30 -8.12
N TYR A 148 -11.27 6.05 -7.67
CA TYR A 148 -11.99 4.99 -8.38
C TYR A 148 -13.45 5.37 -8.63
N GLN A 149 -14.17 5.83 -7.60
CA GLN A 149 -15.58 6.24 -7.76
C GLN A 149 -15.75 7.41 -8.74
N GLU A 150 -14.86 8.38 -8.73
CA GLU A 150 -14.91 9.53 -9.64
C GLU A 150 -14.73 9.09 -11.10
N ILE A 151 -13.71 8.28 -11.39
CA ILE A 151 -13.45 7.77 -12.75
C ILE A 151 -14.60 6.90 -13.24
N ARG A 152 -15.13 6.03 -12.36
CA ARG A 152 -16.27 5.19 -12.68
C ARG A 152 -17.50 6.05 -13.05
N LYS A 153 -17.81 7.08 -12.27
CA LYS A 153 -18.92 8.00 -12.58
C LYS A 153 -18.75 8.69 -13.93
N LEU A 154 -17.53 9.12 -14.28
CA LEU A 154 -17.23 9.73 -15.59
C LEU A 154 -17.42 8.74 -16.76
N GLN A 155 -17.00 7.49 -16.61
CA GLN A 155 -17.15 6.47 -17.65
C GLN A 155 -18.60 5.99 -17.85
N TYR A 156 -19.40 5.92 -16.78
CA TYR A 156 -20.82 5.53 -16.91
C TYR A 156 -21.69 6.72 -17.37
N GLY A 157 -21.36 7.95 -16.95
CA GLY A 157 -22.03 9.16 -17.42
C GLY A 157 -21.77 9.45 -18.90
N SER A 158 -20.60 9.10 -19.43
CA SER A 158 -20.32 9.23 -20.87
C SER A 158 -21.07 8.20 -21.71
N LYS A 159 -21.28 6.98 -21.20
CA LYS A 159 -22.06 5.93 -21.90
C LYS A 159 -23.55 6.25 -22.00
N MET A 160 -24.14 6.91 -21.01
CA MET A 160 -25.55 7.34 -21.11
C MET A 160 -25.76 8.39 -22.20
N LYS A 161 -24.81 9.31 -22.41
CA LYS A 161 -24.92 10.34 -23.46
C LYS A 161 -24.88 9.80 -24.89
N ILE A 162 -24.33 8.61 -25.11
CA ILE A 162 -24.24 7.99 -26.45
C ILE A 162 -25.54 7.23 -26.78
N LEU A 163 -26.36 6.90 -25.79
CA LEU A 163 -27.66 6.23 -25.98
C LEU A 163 -28.83 7.22 -26.18
N GLU A 164 -28.59 8.52 -26.06
CA GLU A 164 -29.58 9.60 -26.29
C GLU A 164 -29.41 10.32 -27.65
N THR A 165 -28.48 9.86 -28.50
CA THR A 165 -28.28 10.33 -29.89
C THR A 165 -28.49 9.19 -30.85
#